data_AF-A0A0L0QTS8-F1
#
_entry.id   AF-A0A0L0QTS8-F1
#
_cell.length_a   1.000
_cell.length_b   1.000
_cell.length_c   1.000
_cell.angle_alpha   90.00
_cell.angle_beta   90.00
_cell.angle_gamma   90.00
#
_symmetry.space_group_name_H-M   'P 1'
#
loop_
_entity.id
_entity.type
_entity.pdbx_description
1 polymer ?
#
loop_
_entity_poly.entity_id
_entity_poly.type
_entity_poly.pdbx_seq_one_letter_code
_entity_poly.pdbx_strand_id
1 'polypeptide(L)'
;MNKGIIMEQRRKYMVVLTKDGAFYKAMPIKGVDIGMEVIFEPFSKRKKSMLLHRKKDYSSFLSFFAFISMILFFVLPFCFITENNKVYAYVGVHLNPSIEFELNQDLNVQSIRTTTHEAEQLTKQLMNYKDQHLTDVIRRIMEKTEEAGFTNKQKHMIVGISSLQEEDANLIESIRQELYPQPSDWEITTVYVPNEIRNLAEAREISMDELMTKTIMEEEPGLYNSSNIEMNMDDKDKALIQSFYNSEINHPSSVSDDRGNKQSHSTFLE
;
A
#
# COMPACT_ATOMS: atom_id res chain seq x y z
N MET A 1 21.32 -75.06 11.48
CA MET A 1 22.22 -74.90 10.31
C MET A 1 21.64 -75.69 9.17
N ASN A 2 21.43 -75.07 8.00
CA ASN A 2 20.76 -75.71 6.88
C ASN A 2 21.80 -76.29 5.91
N LYS A 3 21.54 -77.47 5.35
CA LYS A 3 22.36 -78.10 4.31
C LYS A 3 21.61 -78.10 2.99
N GLY A 4 22.33 -77.92 1.89
CA GLY A 4 21.75 -78.07 0.56
C GLY A 4 22.79 -77.97 -0.55
N ILE A 5 22.34 -78.23 -1.77
CA ILE A 5 23.16 -78.29 -2.97
C ILE A 5 23.13 -76.94 -3.67
N ILE A 6 24.30 -76.44 -4.09
CA ILE A 6 24.41 -75.20 -4.86
C ILE A 6 23.81 -75.41 -6.25
N MET A 7 22.73 -74.70 -6.57
CA MET A 7 22.06 -74.77 -7.87
C MET A 7 22.54 -73.66 -8.82
N GLU A 8 22.84 -72.49 -8.27
CA GLU A 8 23.26 -71.32 -9.05
C GLU A 8 24.20 -70.46 -8.21
N GLN A 9 25.24 -69.91 -8.85
CA GLN A 9 26.19 -69.01 -8.22
C GLN A 9 26.26 -67.68 -8.97
N ARG A 10 26.07 -66.57 -8.25
CA ARG A 10 26.20 -65.20 -8.75
C ARG A 10 27.17 -64.43 -7.88
N ARG A 11 27.68 -63.30 -8.38
CA ARG A 11 28.66 -62.46 -7.67
C ARG A 11 28.22 -62.04 -6.26
N LYS A 12 26.92 -61.88 -6.02
CA LYS A 12 26.37 -61.35 -4.75
C LYS A 12 25.56 -62.36 -3.94
N TYR A 13 25.31 -63.55 -4.47
CA TYR A 13 24.49 -64.58 -3.84
C TYR A 13 24.63 -65.93 -4.53
N MET A 14 24.24 -66.98 -3.84
CA MET A 14 24.03 -68.31 -4.40
C MET A 14 22.60 -68.79 -4.11
N VAL A 15 22.09 -69.68 -4.95
CA VAL A 15 20.81 -70.37 -4.74
C VAL A 15 21.12 -71.79 -4.33
N VAL A 16 20.53 -72.23 -3.22
CA VAL A 16 20.75 -73.55 -2.62
C VAL A 16 19.44 -74.31 -2.57
N LEU A 17 19.45 -75.55 -3.04
CA LEU A 17 18.34 -76.51 -2.93
C LEU A 17 18.52 -77.35 -1.67
N THR A 18 17.57 -77.30 -0.76
CA THR A 18 17.58 -78.11 0.46
C THR A 18 16.94 -79.48 0.22
N LYS A 19 17.16 -80.42 1.14
CA LYS A 19 16.65 -81.81 1.06
C LYS A 19 15.12 -81.93 0.97
N ASP A 20 14.39 -80.93 1.43
CA ASP A 20 12.93 -80.80 1.38
C ASP A 20 12.44 -80.18 0.06
N GLY A 21 13.35 -79.95 -0.91
CA GLY A 21 13.01 -79.41 -2.23
C GLY A 21 12.84 -77.89 -2.26
N ALA A 22 13.13 -77.19 -1.15
CA ALA A 22 13.03 -75.74 -1.09
C ALA A 22 14.28 -75.04 -1.63
N PHE A 23 14.09 -73.91 -2.29
CA PHE A 23 15.18 -73.08 -2.79
C PHE A 23 15.39 -71.88 -1.88
N TYR A 24 16.62 -71.70 -1.40
CA TYR A 24 17.01 -70.56 -0.57
C TYR A 24 18.12 -69.75 -1.22
N LYS A 25 18.02 -68.43 -1.10
CA LYS A 25 19.12 -67.52 -1.44
C LYS A 25 20.07 -67.46 -0.25
N ALA A 26 21.36 -67.66 -0.47
CA ALA A 26 22.41 -67.60 0.56
C ALA A 26 23.58 -66.72 0.12
N MET A 27 24.42 -66.30 1.07
CA MET A 27 25.66 -65.58 0.76
C MET A 27 26.63 -66.50 0.01
N PRO A 28 27.39 -65.99 -0.99
CA PRO A 28 28.32 -66.82 -1.72
C PRO A 28 29.49 -67.25 -0.82
N ILE A 29 29.76 -68.55 -0.79
CA ILE A 29 30.92 -69.13 -0.11
C ILE A 29 32.08 -69.19 -1.11
N LYS A 30 33.31 -68.94 -0.67
CA LYS A 30 34.51 -69.03 -1.54
C LYS A 30 34.95 -70.49 -1.68
N GLY A 31 35.43 -70.86 -2.85
CA GLY A 31 36.01 -72.19 -3.11
C GLY A 31 34.97 -73.32 -3.22
N VAL A 32 33.71 -72.98 -3.53
CA VAL A 32 32.64 -73.94 -3.80
C VAL A 32 32.04 -73.65 -5.16
N ASP A 33 31.66 -74.71 -5.89
CA ASP A 33 31.06 -74.64 -7.22
C ASP A 33 29.64 -75.23 -7.23
N ILE A 34 28.92 -74.98 -8.32
CA ILE A 34 27.59 -75.52 -8.58
C ILE A 34 27.62 -77.06 -8.48
N GLY A 35 26.64 -77.63 -7.79
CA GLY A 35 26.53 -79.08 -7.56
C GLY A 35 27.13 -79.57 -6.24
N MET A 36 27.90 -78.76 -5.51
CA MET A 36 28.41 -79.14 -4.19
C MET A 36 27.35 -79.03 -3.10
N GLU A 37 27.41 -79.89 -2.09
CA GLU A 37 26.63 -79.74 -0.86
C GLU A 37 27.36 -78.81 0.12
N VAL A 38 26.65 -77.82 0.65
CA VAL A 38 27.20 -76.84 1.60
C VAL A 38 26.27 -76.64 2.81
N ILE A 39 26.87 -76.25 3.93
CA ILE A 39 26.13 -75.70 5.06
C ILE A 39 25.97 -74.20 4.82
N PHE A 40 24.74 -73.72 4.83
CA PHE A 40 24.43 -72.33 4.54
C PHE A 40 23.43 -71.75 5.54
N GLU A 41 23.44 -70.43 5.65
CA GLU A 41 22.40 -69.67 6.31
C GLU A 41 21.56 -68.94 5.24
N PRO A 42 20.23 -69.11 5.23
CA PRO A 42 19.37 -68.36 4.32
C PRO A 42 19.57 -66.86 4.53
N PHE A 43 19.54 -66.09 3.44
CA PHE A 43 19.42 -64.64 3.52
C PHE A 43 18.14 -64.30 4.30
N SER A 44 18.29 -63.98 5.59
CA SER A 44 17.21 -63.38 6.36
C SER A 44 16.90 -62.05 5.71
N LYS A 45 15.74 -61.93 5.07
CA LYS A 45 15.12 -60.63 4.85
C LYS A 45 14.80 -60.09 6.24
N ARG A 46 15.78 -59.50 6.93
CA ARG A 46 15.49 -58.54 8.01
C ARG A 46 14.48 -57.59 7.38
N LYS A 47 13.24 -57.65 7.85
CA LYS A 47 12.24 -56.61 7.58
C LYS A 47 12.93 -55.33 7.99
N LYS A 48 13.46 -54.60 7.00
CA LYS A 48 13.86 -53.21 7.21
C LYS A 48 12.55 -52.53 7.55
N SER A 49 12.29 -52.38 8.85
CA SER A 49 11.42 -51.34 9.38
C SER A 49 12.03 -50.04 8.86
N MET A 50 11.59 -49.66 7.67
CA MET A 50 12.19 -48.61 6.85
C MET A 50 11.58 -47.26 7.23
N LEU A 51 11.26 -47.06 8.51
CA LEU A 51 10.50 -45.89 8.94
C LEU A 51 11.05 -45.15 10.18
N LEU A 52 12.06 -45.65 10.90
CA LEU A 52 12.45 -44.94 12.14
C LEU A 52 13.90 -44.48 12.32
N HIS A 53 14.90 -45.00 11.58
CA HIS A 53 16.30 -44.65 11.90
C HIS A 53 17.12 -44.23 10.67
N ARG A 54 16.78 -43.07 10.12
CA ARG A 54 17.68 -42.30 9.27
C ARG A 54 17.55 -40.80 9.56
N LYS A 55 17.71 -40.45 10.83
CA LYS A 55 18.19 -39.12 11.27
C LYS A 55 19.73 -39.20 11.28
N LYS A 56 20.43 -38.15 10.85
CA LYS A 56 21.84 -38.10 10.37
C LYS A 56 21.97 -38.64 8.94
N ASP A 57 22.16 -37.89 7.86
CA ASP A 57 22.93 -36.65 7.69
C ASP A 57 22.29 -35.64 6.69
N TYR A 58 21.05 -35.87 6.25
CA TYR A 58 20.33 -34.91 5.39
C TYR A 58 19.58 -33.82 6.18
N SER A 59 19.68 -33.84 7.51
CA SER A 59 18.97 -32.92 8.41
C SER A 59 19.47 -31.49 8.28
N SER A 60 20.77 -31.26 8.03
CA SER A 60 21.33 -29.91 8.04
C SER A 60 20.93 -29.11 6.81
N PHE A 61 20.93 -29.74 5.62
CA PHE A 61 20.47 -29.09 4.39
C PHE A 61 18.97 -28.75 4.45
N LEU A 62 18.15 -29.69 4.90
CA LEU A 62 16.70 -29.45 5.01
C LEU A 62 16.38 -28.38 6.06
N SER A 63 17.10 -28.37 7.18
CA SER A 63 16.97 -27.33 8.20
C SER A 63 17.45 -25.96 7.71
N PHE A 64 18.48 -25.92 6.87
CA PHE A 64 18.98 -24.67 6.27
C PHE A 64 17.98 -24.09 5.27
N PHE A 65 17.41 -24.92 4.38
CA PHE A 65 16.36 -24.48 3.46
C PHE A 65 15.09 -24.05 4.19
N ALA A 66 14.71 -24.74 5.27
CA ALA A 66 13.57 -24.34 6.10
C ALA A 66 13.81 -22.98 6.77
N PHE A 67 15.01 -22.72 7.27
CA PHE A 67 15.38 -21.45 7.86
C PHE A 67 15.40 -20.31 6.84
N ILE A 68 15.96 -20.52 5.65
CA ILE A 68 15.92 -19.55 4.55
C ILE A 68 14.49 -19.26 4.12
N SER A 69 13.65 -20.30 3.97
CA SER A 69 12.25 -20.15 3.60
C SER A 69 11.48 -19.33 4.64
N MET A 70 11.73 -19.57 5.93
CA MET A 70 11.14 -18.79 7.02
C MET A 70 11.56 -17.32 6.95
N ILE A 71 12.86 -17.03 6.78
CA ILE A 71 13.35 -15.65 6.62
C ILE A 71 12.70 -15.00 5.39
N LEU A 72 12.66 -15.70 4.26
CA LEU A 72 12.07 -15.17 3.04
C LEU A 72 10.58 -14.85 3.25
N PHE A 73 9.83 -15.73 3.91
CA PHE A 73 8.41 -15.50 4.18
C PHE A 73 8.16 -14.25 5.05
N PHE A 74 9.06 -13.95 5.99
CA PHE A 74 8.97 -12.74 6.80
C PHE A 74 9.49 -11.49 6.08
N VAL A 75 10.54 -11.57 5.26
CA VAL A 75 11.18 -10.41 4.62
C VAL A 75 10.49 -10.01 3.31
N LEU A 76 10.04 -10.98 2.52
CA LEU A 76 9.42 -10.76 1.21
C LEU A 76 8.25 -9.76 1.23
N PRO A 77 7.28 -9.81 2.18
CA PRO A 77 6.21 -8.80 2.21
C PRO A 77 6.73 -7.37 2.48
N PHE A 78 7.80 -7.20 3.27
CA PHE A 78 8.37 -5.86 3.49
C PHE A 78 9.02 -5.26 2.24
N CYS A 79 9.52 -6.09 1.31
CA CYS A 79 10.03 -5.60 0.03
C CYS A 79 8.92 -4.98 -0.83
N PHE A 80 7.73 -5.60 -0.86
CA PHE A 80 6.61 -5.12 -1.67
C PHE A 80 5.88 -3.90 -1.06
N ILE A 81 5.94 -3.72 0.27
CA ILE A 81 5.33 -2.55 0.94
C ILE A 81 6.01 -1.23 0.51
N THR A 82 7.27 -1.27 0.05
CA THR A 82 8.01 -0.04 -0.29
C THR A 82 7.65 0.58 -1.63
N GLU A 83 7.10 -0.18 -2.59
CA GLU A 83 6.72 0.37 -3.90
C GLU A 83 5.45 1.22 -3.81
N ASN A 84 4.47 0.81 -3.00
CA ASN A 84 3.20 1.51 -2.84
C ASN A 84 3.27 2.78 -1.98
N ASN A 85 4.40 3.06 -1.33
CA ASN A 85 4.57 4.24 -0.49
C ASN A 85 5.31 5.39 -1.20
N LYS A 86 5.54 5.28 -2.51
CA LYS A 86 6.05 6.39 -3.31
C LYS A 86 4.92 7.37 -3.59
N VAL A 87 5.19 8.64 -3.32
CA VAL A 87 4.28 9.73 -3.72
C VAL A 87 4.25 9.77 -5.25
N TYR A 88 3.04 9.82 -5.78
CA TYR A 88 2.70 9.86 -7.19
C TYR A 88 2.12 11.22 -7.57
N ALA A 89 1.22 11.74 -6.74
CA ALA A 89 0.55 13.01 -6.96
C ALA A 89 0.20 13.70 -5.65
N TYR A 90 0.01 15.01 -5.74
CA TYR A 90 -0.51 15.86 -4.67
C TYR A 90 -1.88 16.36 -5.07
N VAL A 91 -2.84 16.24 -4.15
CA VAL A 91 -4.21 16.72 -4.36
C VAL A 91 -4.57 17.68 -3.26
N GLY A 92 -4.93 18.90 -3.62
CA GLY A 92 -5.33 19.98 -2.73
C GLY A 92 -6.82 20.14 -2.85
N VAL A 93 -7.53 20.12 -1.72
CA VAL A 93 -8.97 20.27 -1.67
C VAL A 93 -9.27 21.53 -0.88
N HIS A 94 -9.93 22.47 -1.52
CA HIS A 94 -10.32 23.75 -0.95
C HIS A 94 -11.83 23.77 -0.71
N LEU A 95 -12.18 23.78 0.58
CA LEU A 95 -13.55 23.74 1.11
C LEU A 95 -13.82 24.94 2.02
N ASN A 96 -12.78 25.76 2.25
CA ASN A 96 -12.60 26.56 3.45
C ASN A 96 -12.80 25.70 4.73
N PRO A 97 -11.81 24.89 5.15
CA PRO A 97 -10.37 25.11 4.97
C PRO A 97 -9.71 24.27 3.85
N SER A 98 -8.46 24.58 3.51
CA SER A 98 -7.67 23.90 2.47
C SER A 98 -6.82 22.75 3.02
N ILE A 99 -6.84 21.60 2.35
CA ILE A 99 -6.13 20.38 2.77
C ILE A 99 -5.39 19.78 1.57
N GLU A 100 -4.11 19.46 1.73
CA GLU A 100 -3.29 18.79 0.72
C GLU A 100 -3.04 17.32 1.10
N PHE A 101 -3.22 16.41 0.13
CA PHE A 101 -2.99 14.97 0.24
C PHE A 101 -1.79 14.57 -0.58
N GLU A 102 -0.92 13.75 -0.02
CA GLU A 102 0.07 12.98 -0.78
C GLU A 102 -0.53 11.63 -1.14
N LEU A 103 -0.53 11.28 -2.42
CA LEU A 103 -1.13 10.04 -2.93
C LEU A 103 -0.08 9.12 -3.51
N ASN A 104 -0.31 7.82 -3.42
CA ASN A 104 0.44 6.84 -4.20
C ASN A 104 -0.22 6.58 -5.57
N GLN A 105 0.36 5.65 -6.33
CA GLN A 105 -0.12 5.30 -7.68
C GLN A 105 -1.55 4.73 -7.71
N ASP A 106 -2.00 4.15 -6.59
CA ASP A 106 -3.35 3.61 -6.43
C ASP A 106 -4.35 4.65 -5.90
N LEU A 107 -3.98 5.95 -5.92
CA LEU A 107 -4.75 7.07 -5.35
C LEU A 107 -5.07 6.93 -3.86
N ASN A 108 -4.26 6.16 -3.13
CA ASN A 108 -4.39 6.02 -1.69
C ASN A 108 -3.58 7.10 -0.95
N VAL A 109 -4.20 7.70 0.07
CA VAL A 109 -3.61 8.78 0.87
C VAL A 109 -2.47 8.27 1.73
N GLN A 110 -1.28 8.82 1.53
CA GLN A 110 -0.07 8.51 2.30
C GLN A 110 0.15 9.48 3.46
N SER A 111 -0.15 10.75 3.24
CA SER A 111 -0.07 11.80 4.27
C SER A 111 -1.02 12.96 3.95
N ILE A 112 -1.25 13.82 4.96
CA ILE A 112 -2.04 15.03 4.86
C ILE A 112 -1.19 16.21 5.34
N ARG A 113 -1.17 17.29 4.57
CA ARG A 113 -0.60 18.59 4.92
C ARG A 113 -1.72 19.62 5.05
N THR A 114 -1.66 20.40 6.12
CA THR A 114 -2.62 21.48 6.41
C THR A 114 -1.87 22.79 6.57
N THR A 115 -2.37 23.85 5.96
CA THR A 115 -1.74 25.20 6.04
C THR A 115 -2.50 26.15 6.97
N THR A 116 -3.73 25.80 7.38
CA THR A 116 -4.55 26.60 8.30
C THR A 116 -4.91 25.82 9.57
N HIS A 117 -5.21 26.54 10.64
CA HIS A 117 -5.59 25.94 11.92
C HIS A 117 -6.94 25.20 11.83
N GLU A 118 -7.87 25.72 11.04
CA GLU A 118 -9.17 25.10 10.77
C GLU A 118 -8.99 23.75 10.05
N ALA A 119 -8.09 23.69 9.06
CA ALA A 119 -7.73 22.42 8.39
C ALA A 119 -7.13 21.43 9.39
N GLU A 120 -6.25 21.89 10.28
CA GLU A 120 -5.64 21.05 11.31
C GLU A 120 -6.69 20.48 12.28
N GLN A 121 -7.69 21.29 12.67
CA GLN A 121 -8.80 20.84 13.52
C GLN A 121 -9.68 19.81 12.83
N LEU A 122 -9.99 20.02 11.54
CA LEU A 122 -10.81 19.12 10.75
C LEU A 122 -10.11 17.77 10.54
N THR A 123 -8.82 17.81 10.22
CA THR A 123 -8.02 16.60 9.93
C THR A 123 -7.72 15.76 11.17
N LYS A 124 -7.65 16.37 12.37
CA LYS A 124 -7.55 15.61 13.64
C LYS A 124 -8.73 14.65 13.86
N GLN A 125 -9.87 14.89 13.23
CA GLN A 125 -11.05 14.04 13.32
C GLN A 125 -11.07 12.91 12.26
N LEU A 126 -10.18 12.96 11.25
CA LEU A 126 -10.03 11.93 10.24
C LEU A 126 -9.19 10.76 10.78
N MET A 127 -9.85 9.86 11.50
CA MET A 127 -9.19 8.61 11.91
C MET A 127 -8.97 7.68 10.71
N ASN A 128 -7.80 7.04 10.68
CA ASN A 128 -7.45 6.01 9.68
C ASN A 128 -7.59 6.50 8.24
N TYR A 129 -7.10 7.70 7.91
CA TYR A 129 -7.08 8.17 6.53
C TYR A 129 -5.95 7.52 5.70
N LYS A 130 -4.88 7.07 6.36
CA LYS A 130 -3.71 6.52 5.68
C LYS A 130 -4.04 5.21 4.97
N ASP A 131 -3.52 5.05 3.75
CA ASP A 131 -3.77 3.95 2.82
C ASP A 131 -5.26 3.77 2.46
N GLN A 132 -6.08 4.81 2.66
CA GLN A 132 -7.45 4.86 2.16
C GLN A 132 -7.49 5.60 0.83
N HIS A 133 -8.44 5.20 0.00
CA HIS A 133 -8.65 5.80 -1.31
C HIS A 133 -9.07 7.29 -1.17
N LEU A 134 -8.52 8.16 -2.04
CA LEU A 134 -8.72 9.60 -1.99
C LEU A 134 -10.19 10.00 -1.89
N THR A 135 -11.06 9.44 -2.74
CA THR A 135 -12.48 9.81 -2.79
C THR A 135 -13.22 9.48 -1.49
N ASP A 136 -12.84 8.41 -0.80
CA ASP A 136 -13.41 8.06 0.51
C ASP A 136 -12.96 9.00 1.61
N VAL A 137 -11.72 9.50 1.52
CA VAL A 137 -11.21 10.51 2.44
C VAL A 137 -11.90 11.86 2.18
N ILE A 138 -11.98 12.31 0.93
CA ILE A 138 -12.65 13.56 0.55
C ILE A 138 -14.11 13.58 1.02
N ARG A 139 -14.84 12.48 0.83
CA ARG A 139 -16.24 12.36 1.28
C ARG A 139 -16.38 12.53 2.80
N ARG A 140 -15.52 11.88 3.58
CA ARG A 140 -15.50 12.08 5.04
C ARG A 140 -15.18 13.52 5.41
N ILE A 141 -14.33 14.20 4.64
CA ILE A 141 -14.01 15.61 4.87
C ILE A 141 -15.20 16.51 4.54
N MET A 142 -15.92 16.27 3.44
CA MET A 142 -17.17 16.99 3.12
C MET A 142 -18.15 16.89 4.29
N GLU A 143 -18.43 15.68 4.77
CA GLU A 143 -19.32 15.42 5.91
C GLU A 143 -18.85 16.17 7.17
N LYS A 144 -17.56 16.10 7.50
CA LYS A 144 -16.99 16.78 8.67
C LYS A 144 -17.03 18.30 8.55
N THR A 145 -16.87 18.82 7.34
CA THR A 145 -16.94 20.27 7.05
C THR A 145 -18.36 20.78 7.27
N GLU A 146 -19.37 20.02 6.83
CA GLU A 146 -20.78 20.32 7.09
C GLU A 146 -21.13 20.25 8.58
N GLU A 147 -20.69 19.19 9.28
CA GLU A 147 -20.90 19.03 10.73
C GLU A 147 -20.26 20.18 11.55
N ALA A 148 -19.09 20.64 11.13
CA ALA A 148 -18.35 21.71 11.79
C ALA A 148 -18.87 23.11 11.46
N GLY A 149 -19.79 23.24 10.49
CA GLY A 149 -20.36 24.53 10.07
C GLY A 149 -19.41 25.40 9.25
N PHE A 150 -18.36 24.81 8.67
CA PHE A 150 -17.37 25.51 7.83
C PHE A 150 -17.83 25.69 6.37
N THR A 151 -18.99 25.15 5.99
CA THR A 151 -19.48 25.17 4.61
C THR A 151 -19.76 26.59 4.12
N ASN A 152 -19.23 26.94 2.94
CA ASN A 152 -19.71 28.13 2.23
C ASN A 152 -21.20 27.94 1.84
N LYS A 153 -21.98 29.02 1.68
CA LYS A 153 -23.43 28.92 1.38
C LYS A 153 -23.74 28.19 0.06
N GLN A 154 -22.73 27.92 -0.77
CA GLN A 154 -22.85 27.39 -2.11
C GLN A 154 -22.41 25.93 -2.24
N LYS A 155 -21.83 25.31 -1.19
CA LYS A 155 -21.24 23.95 -1.21
C LYS A 155 -20.28 23.74 -2.39
N HIS A 156 -19.44 24.73 -2.68
CA HIS A 156 -18.44 24.61 -3.74
C HIS A 156 -17.14 24.01 -3.21
N MET A 157 -16.52 23.13 -3.98
CA MET A 157 -15.22 22.52 -3.69
C MET A 157 -14.29 22.68 -4.88
N ILE A 158 -13.06 23.14 -4.64
CA ILE A 158 -12.02 23.15 -5.66
C ILE A 158 -11.01 22.05 -5.34
N VAL A 159 -10.65 21.26 -6.34
CA VAL A 159 -9.68 20.17 -6.26
C VAL A 159 -8.52 20.48 -7.20
N GLY A 160 -7.39 20.92 -6.65
CA GLY A 160 -6.13 21.13 -7.37
C GLY A 160 -5.29 19.87 -7.41
N ILE A 161 -4.79 19.47 -8.57
CA ILE A 161 -4.01 18.22 -8.77
C ILE A 161 -2.64 18.57 -9.34
N SER A 162 -1.58 18.16 -8.65
CA SER A 162 -0.17 18.29 -9.08
C SER A 162 0.44 16.90 -9.21
N SER A 163 0.79 16.48 -10.43
CA SER A 163 1.37 15.14 -10.69
C SER A 163 2.90 15.20 -10.76
N LEU A 164 3.59 14.24 -10.15
CA LEU A 164 5.06 14.14 -10.26
C LEU A 164 5.53 13.62 -11.63
N GLN A 165 4.63 13.01 -12.42
CA GLN A 165 4.86 12.76 -13.84
C GLN A 165 4.23 13.90 -14.65
N GLU A 166 5.03 14.56 -15.49
CA GLU A 166 4.59 15.70 -16.29
C GLU A 166 3.30 15.39 -17.06
N GLU A 167 2.32 16.28 -16.94
CA GLU A 167 1.06 16.31 -17.71
C GLU A 167 0.31 14.96 -17.80
N ASP A 168 0.12 14.28 -16.67
CA ASP A 168 -0.79 13.13 -16.62
C ASP A 168 -2.26 13.58 -16.67
N ALA A 169 -2.71 13.96 -17.88
CA ALA A 169 -4.09 14.34 -18.14
C ALA A 169 -5.08 13.21 -17.77
N ASN A 170 -4.64 11.95 -17.79
CA ASN A 170 -5.49 10.81 -17.43
C ASN A 170 -5.78 10.79 -15.92
N LEU A 171 -4.80 11.18 -15.08
CA LEU A 171 -4.98 11.28 -13.63
C LEU A 171 -6.04 12.33 -13.25
N ILE A 172 -6.01 13.48 -13.90
CA ILE A 172 -7.00 14.54 -13.65
C ILE A 172 -8.39 14.04 -13.99
N GLU A 173 -8.53 13.42 -15.16
CA GLU A 173 -9.81 12.89 -15.63
C GLU A 173 -10.28 11.70 -14.77
N SER A 174 -9.38 10.84 -14.28
CA SER A 174 -9.75 9.74 -13.38
C SER A 174 -10.27 10.26 -12.05
N ILE A 175 -9.55 11.20 -11.42
CA ILE A 175 -10.00 11.82 -10.15
C ILE A 175 -11.33 12.56 -10.36
N ARG A 176 -11.48 13.29 -11.46
CA ARG A 176 -12.75 13.96 -11.83
C ARG A 176 -13.88 12.94 -11.95
N GLN A 177 -13.68 11.86 -12.70
CA GLN A 177 -14.70 10.83 -12.90
C GLN A 177 -15.04 10.05 -11.63
N GLU A 178 -14.14 9.95 -10.66
CA GLU A 178 -14.43 9.28 -9.39
C GLU A 178 -15.15 10.19 -8.38
N LEU A 179 -14.97 11.52 -8.50
CA LEU A 179 -15.62 12.52 -7.65
C LEU A 179 -17.04 12.90 -8.10
N TYR A 180 -17.33 12.88 -9.40
CA TYR A 180 -18.61 13.34 -9.96
C TYR A 180 -19.83 12.38 -9.94
N PRO A 181 -19.72 11.03 -9.92
CA PRO A 181 -20.89 10.16 -10.12
C PRO A 181 -21.75 9.94 -8.87
N GLN A 182 -21.54 10.70 -7.79
CA GLN A 182 -22.24 10.52 -6.52
C GLN A 182 -23.27 11.63 -6.26
N PRO A 183 -24.45 11.32 -5.67
CA PRO A 183 -25.42 12.33 -5.29
C PRO A 183 -24.85 13.18 -4.14
N SER A 184 -24.31 14.33 -4.49
CA SER A 184 -23.82 15.33 -3.55
C SER A 184 -24.39 16.69 -3.94
N ASP A 185 -24.77 17.49 -2.94
CA ASP A 185 -25.14 18.89 -3.15
C ASP A 185 -23.90 19.76 -3.46
N TRP A 186 -22.70 19.17 -3.46
CA TRP A 186 -21.46 19.90 -3.69
C TRP A 186 -21.16 20.08 -5.18
N GLU A 187 -20.88 21.32 -5.58
CA GLU A 187 -20.31 21.61 -6.90
C GLU A 187 -18.78 21.50 -6.82
N ILE A 188 -18.25 20.42 -7.41
CA ILE A 188 -16.81 20.11 -7.39
C ILE A 188 -16.18 20.64 -8.68
N THR A 189 -15.09 21.39 -8.60
CA THR A 189 -14.30 21.83 -9.76
C THR A 189 -12.90 21.25 -9.65
N THR A 190 -12.36 20.69 -10.73
CA THR A 190 -11.04 20.03 -10.73
C THR A 190 -10.06 20.75 -11.65
N VAL A 191 -8.87 21.04 -11.13
CA VAL A 191 -7.86 21.92 -11.72
C VAL A 191 -6.50 21.25 -11.72
N TYR A 192 -5.77 21.34 -12.84
CA TYR A 192 -4.35 21.03 -12.85
C TYR A 192 -3.53 22.15 -12.23
N VAL A 193 -2.64 21.80 -11.30
CA VAL A 193 -1.68 22.72 -10.68
C VAL A 193 -0.28 22.30 -11.12
N PRO A 194 0.48 23.16 -11.82
CA PRO A 194 1.86 22.87 -12.18
C PRO A 194 2.73 22.62 -10.94
N ASN A 195 3.71 21.71 -11.06
CA ASN A 195 4.59 21.34 -9.95
C ASN A 195 5.37 22.55 -9.43
N GLU A 196 5.71 23.50 -10.29
CA GLU A 196 6.40 24.74 -9.93
C GLU A 196 5.54 25.60 -9.00
N ILE A 197 4.24 25.71 -9.28
CA ILE A 197 3.28 26.41 -8.41
C ILE A 197 3.16 25.67 -7.08
N ARG A 198 2.99 24.34 -7.11
CA ARG A 198 2.86 23.53 -5.90
C ARG A 198 4.10 23.62 -5.00
N ASN A 199 5.30 23.46 -5.57
CA ASN A 199 6.57 23.55 -4.85
C ASN A 199 6.80 24.95 -4.27
N LEU A 200 6.40 25.99 -4.98
CA LEU A 200 6.49 27.36 -4.49
C LEU A 200 5.47 27.64 -3.37
N ALA A 201 4.26 27.10 -3.46
CA ALA A 201 3.28 27.18 -2.38
C ALA A 201 3.78 26.49 -1.11
N GLU A 202 4.40 25.31 -1.27
CA GLU A 202 5.07 24.60 -0.18
C GLU A 202 6.17 25.46 0.47
N ALA A 203 7.07 26.03 -0.35
CA ALA A 203 8.17 26.87 0.13
C ALA A 203 7.69 28.17 0.82
N ARG A 204 6.50 28.66 0.46
CA ARG A 204 5.87 29.86 1.04
C ARG A 204 4.92 29.55 2.19
N GLU A 205 4.76 28.27 2.56
CA GLU A 205 3.81 27.79 3.59
C GLU A 205 2.35 28.18 3.33
N ILE A 206 1.98 28.38 2.07
CA ILE A 206 0.59 28.62 1.63
C ILE A 206 0.05 27.40 0.90
N SER A 207 -1.27 27.37 0.69
CA SER A 207 -1.89 26.29 -0.08
C SER A 207 -1.64 26.49 -1.57
N MET A 208 -1.55 25.39 -2.33
CA MET A 208 -1.27 25.48 -3.77
C MET A 208 -2.45 26.07 -4.55
N ASP A 209 -3.66 25.87 -4.05
CA ASP A 209 -4.90 26.51 -4.52
C ASP A 209 -4.87 28.04 -4.34
N GLU A 210 -4.43 28.54 -3.18
CA GLU A 210 -4.28 29.98 -2.95
C GLU A 210 -3.24 30.60 -3.90
N LEU A 211 -2.09 29.95 -4.07
CA LEU A 211 -1.05 30.47 -4.97
C LEU A 211 -1.47 30.39 -6.44
N MET A 212 -2.13 29.31 -6.84
CA MET A 212 -2.68 29.16 -8.20
C MET A 212 -3.68 30.27 -8.50
N THR A 213 -4.52 30.62 -7.52
CA THR A 213 -5.47 31.72 -7.62
C THR A 213 -4.78 33.06 -7.85
N LYS A 214 -3.79 33.41 -7.00
CA LYS A 214 -2.99 34.64 -7.16
C LYS A 214 -2.31 34.72 -8.52
N THR A 215 -1.92 33.57 -9.07
CA THR A 215 -1.33 33.47 -10.41
C THR A 215 -2.36 33.73 -11.50
N ILE A 216 -3.54 33.10 -11.44
CA ILE A 216 -4.63 33.29 -12.42
C ILE A 216 -5.17 34.71 -12.40
N MET A 217 -5.26 35.32 -11.22
CA MET A 217 -5.75 36.70 -11.04
C MET A 217 -4.71 37.77 -11.41
N GLU A 218 -3.54 37.36 -11.93
CA GLU A 218 -2.40 38.23 -12.27
C GLU A 218 -1.94 39.13 -11.11
N GLU A 219 -2.18 38.73 -9.86
CA GLU A 219 -1.69 39.47 -8.68
C GLU A 219 -0.16 39.31 -8.53
N GLU A 220 0.40 38.20 -9.03
CA GLU A 220 1.85 37.98 -9.16
C GLU A 220 2.25 37.72 -10.62
N PRO A 221 2.29 38.76 -11.49
CA PRO A 221 2.59 38.60 -12.90
C PRO A 221 4.04 38.10 -13.11
N GLY A 222 4.19 37.04 -13.89
CA GLY A 222 5.49 36.44 -14.25
C GLY A 222 5.89 35.19 -13.47
N LEU A 223 5.05 34.69 -12.55
CA LEU A 223 5.31 33.47 -11.80
C LEU A 223 5.17 32.19 -12.66
N TYR A 224 4.23 32.19 -13.60
CA TYR A 224 3.98 31.12 -14.56
C TYR A 224 3.24 31.68 -15.78
N ASN A 225 3.43 31.11 -16.97
CA ASN A 225 2.77 31.61 -18.18
C ASN A 225 1.29 31.16 -18.20
N SER A 226 0.36 32.09 -17.94
CA SER A 226 -1.09 31.86 -17.83
C SER A 226 -1.67 31.10 -19.03
N SER A 227 -1.08 31.28 -20.22
CA SER A 227 -1.46 30.59 -21.45
C SER A 227 -1.34 29.06 -21.39
N ASN A 228 -0.47 28.52 -20.52
CA ASN A 228 -0.31 27.07 -20.34
C ASN A 228 -1.28 26.50 -19.29
N ILE A 229 -1.67 27.32 -18.30
CA ILE A 229 -2.69 26.98 -17.30
C ILE A 229 -4.07 26.89 -17.96
N GLU A 230 -4.37 27.83 -18.87
CA GLU A 230 -5.64 27.91 -19.58
C GLU A 230 -5.91 26.77 -20.56
N MET A 231 -4.87 26.04 -20.99
CA MET A 231 -4.95 25.03 -22.05
C MET A 231 -5.66 23.72 -21.60
N ASN A 232 -5.79 23.50 -20.29
CA ASN A 232 -6.35 22.28 -19.70
C ASN A 232 -7.67 22.50 -18.91
N MET A 233 -8.29 23.68 -19.00
CA MET A 233 -9.55 24.00 -18.31
C MET A 233 -10.66 24.36 -19.30
N ASP A 234 -11.88 23.86 -19.05
CA ASP A 234 -13.07 24.35 -19.73
C ASP A 234 -13.44 25.77 -19.26
N ASP A 235 -14.13 26.53 -20.10
CA ASP A 235 -14.54 27.91 -19.79
C ASP A 235 -15.48 27.96 -18.56
N LYS A 236 -16.24 26.90 -18.32
CA LYS A 236 -17.07 26.74 -17.12
C LYS A 236 -16.21 26.66 -15.85
N ASP A 237 -15.15 25.86 -15.87
CA ASP A 237 -14.25 25.68 -14.72
C ASP A 237 -13.54 26.99 -14.38
N LYS A 238 -13.09 27.73 -15.40
CA LYS A 238 -12.50 29.07 -15.23
C LYS A 238 -13.46 30.04 -14.54
N ALA A 239 -14.71 30.08 -14.99
CA ALA A 239 -15.73 30.95 -14.38
C ALA A 239 -16.03 30.56 -12.93
N LEU A 240 -16.09 29.26 -12.63
CA LEU A 240 -16.32 28.75 -11.27
C LEU A 240 -15.17 29.12 -10.33
N ILE A 241 -13.93 28.88 -10.75
CA ILE A 241 -12.71 29.24 -10.01
C ILE A 241 -12.70 30.74 -9.73
N GLN A 242 -12.88 31.57 -10.75
CA GLN A 242 -12.88 33.02 -10.60
C GLN A 242 -14.02 33.50 -9.68
N SER A 243 -15.21 32.91 -9.77
CA SER A 243 -16.34 33.24 -8.90
C SER A 243 -16.08 32.86 -7.44
N PHE A 244 -15.47 31.69 -7.21
CA PHE A 244 -15.16 31.17 -5.90
C PHE A 244 -14.16 32.08 -5.19
N TYR A 245 -13.04 32.41 -5.85
CA TYR A 245 -12.00 33.23 -5.23
C TYR A 245 -12.36 34.71 -5.12
N ASN A 246 -13.09 35.28 -6.08
CA ASN A 246 -13.62 36.65 -5.93
C ASN A 246 -14.58 36.76 -4.72
N SER A 247 -15.30 35.69 -4.39
CA SER A 247 -16.21 35.69 -3.23
C SER A 247 -15.45 35.71 -1.90
N GLU A 248 -14.32 35.00 -1.81
CA GLU A 248 -13.47 34.99 -0.61
C GLU A 248 -12.74 36.32 -0.38
N ILE A 249 -12.29 36.98 -1.45
CA ILE A 249 -11.58 38.27 -1.36
C ILE A 249 -12.52 39.40 -0.94
N ASN A 250 -13.76 39.43 -1.44
CA ASN A 250 -14.73 40.48 -1.12
C ASN A 250 -15.45 40.26 0.22
N HIS A 251 -15.39 39.05 0.78
CA HIS A 251 -15.87 38.71 2.10
C HIS A 251 -14.86 37.81 2.81
N PRO A 252 -13.73 38.37 3.32
CA PRO A 252 -12.85 37.60 4.18
C PRO A 252 -13.68 37.10 5.36
N SER A 253 -13.65 35.80 5.60
CA SER A 253 -14.38 35.15 6.70
C SER A 253 -14.01 35.84 8.02
N SER A 254 -14.81 36.81 8.43
CA SER A 254 -14.66 37.51 9.69
C SER A 254 -15.18 36.61 10.80
N VAL A 255 -14.39 35.61 11.20
CA VAL A 255 -14.54 35.00 12.50
C VAL A 255 -13.80 35.89 13.49
N SER A 256 -14.47 36.95 13.91
CA SER A 256 -14.04 37.77 15.04
C SER A 256 -14.04 36.91 16.30
N ASP A 257 -12.86 36.79 16.94
CA ASP A 257 -12.65 36.26 18.28
C ASP A 257 -13.42 37.14 19.29
N ASP A 258 -14.72 36.90 19.46
CA ASP A 258 -15.54 37.51 20.52
C ASP A 258 -15.26 36.77 21.84
N ARG A 259 -14.06 36.99 22.39
CA ARG A 259 -13.84 36.79 23.82
C ARG A 259 -14.47 37.95 24.57
N GLY A 260 -15.76 37.79 24.84
CA GLY A 260 -16.51 38.62 25.76
C GLY A 260 -15.77 38.76 27.10
N ASN A 261 -15.20 39.94 27.29
CA ASN A 261 -14.74 40.47 28.56
C ASN A 261 -15.93 40.60 29.52
N LYS A 262 -16.25 39.52 30.26
CA LYS A 262 -17.07 39.63 31.47
C LYS A 262 -16.18 40.05 32.64
N GLN A 263 -16.07 41.36 32.82
CA GLN A 263 -15.70 41.93 34.11
C GLN A 263 -16.69 41.45 35.18
N SER A 264 -16.17 40.68 36.12
CA SER A 264 -16.80 40.40 37.41
C SER A 264 -16.87 41.70 38.22
N HIS A 265 -18.05 42.31 38.29
CA HIS A 265 -18.42 43.19 39.38
C HIS A 265 -19.08 42.33 40.46
N SER A 266 -18.32 41.96 41.51
CA SER A 266 -18.92 41.59 42.79
C SER A 266 -18.98 42.84 43.66
N THR A 267 -20.20 43.34 43.84
CA THR A 267 -20.54 44.31 44.86
C THR A 267 -20.52 43.59 46.20
N PHE A 268 -19.48 43.81 46.98
CA PHE A 268 -19.53 43.67 48.44
C PHE A 268 -20.08 44.99 48.98
N LEU A 269 -21.15 44.95 49.77
CA LEU A 269 -21.33 45.84 50.92
C LEU A 269 -22.40 45.27 51.85
N GLU A 270 -22.13 45.54 53.13
CA GLU A 270 -22.87 45.23 54.36
C GLU A 270 -24.36 45.63 54.35
#